data_AF-A0A6B3GGV2-F1
#
_entry.id   AF-A0A6B3GGV2-F1
#
_cell.length_a   1.000
_cell.length_b   1.000
_cell.length_c   1.000
_cell.angle_alpha   90.00
_cell.angle_beta   90.00
_cell.angle_gamma   90.00
#
_symmetry.space_group_name_H-M   'P 1'
#
loop_
_entity.id
_entity.type
_entity.pdbx_description
1 polymer ?
#
loop_
_entity_poly.entity_id
_entity_poly.type
_entity_poly.pdbx_seq_one_letter_code
_entity_poly.pdbx_strand_id
1 'polypeptide(L)'
;EMKTGEGKTLVGTLPTYLNALSGKGVHLITVNDYLAQRDSELMGRVHKFLGLSVGCIVANMTPAQRREQYACDITYGTNNEFGFDYLRDNMAWSKDELVQRGHNFAVVDEVDSILVDEA
;
A
#
# COMPACT_ATOMS: atom_id res chain seq x y z
N GLU A 1 9.70 -9.35 -15.56
CA GLU A 1 10.65 -9.60 -14.44
C GLU A 1 11.87 -8.71 -14.64
N MET A 2 12.30 -8.00 -13.60
CA MET A 2 13.48 -7.13 -13.62
C MET A 2 14.50 -7.67 -12.62
N LYS A 3 15.79 -7.61 -12.94
CA LYS A 3 16.85 -8.02 -12.01
C LYS A 3 17.01 -7.01 -10.87
N THR A 4 17.56 -7.46 -9.74
CA THR A 4 17.94 -6.56 -8.63
C THR A 4 18.90 -5.48 -9.13
N GLY A 5 18.63 -4.23 -8.78
CA GLY A 5 19.41 -3.06 -9.23
C GLY A 5 18.91 -2.37 -10.50
N GLU A 6 17.95 -2.95 -11.23
CA GLU A 6 17.34 -2.33 -12.43
C GLU A 6 16.33 -1.22 -12.10
N GLY A 7 16.17 -0.88 -10.82
CA GLY A 7 15.28 0.21 -10.39
C GLY A 7 13.80 -0.15 -10.31
N LYS A 8 13.46 -1.39 -9.92
CA LYS A 8 12.06 -1.86 -9.69
C LYS A 8 11.21 -0.83 -8.95
N THR A 9 11.74 -0.31 -7.84
CA THR A 9 11.07 0.68 -6.98
C THR A 9 10.70 1.96 -7.75
N LEU A 10 11.58 2.46 -8.62
CA LEU A 10 11.30 3.63 -9.45
C LEU A 10 10.30 3.30 -10.56
N VAL A 11 10.46 2.16 -11.23
CA VAL A 11 9.53 1.71 -12.28
C VAL A 11 8.12 1.54 -11.72
N GLY A 12 7.99 1.06 -10.49
CA GLY A 12 6.70 0.92 -9.79
C GLY A 12 5.91 2.22 -9.64
N THR A 13 6.58 3.38 -9.66
CA THR A 13 5.90 4.69 -9.55
C THR A 13 4.99 4.99 -10.75
N LEU A 14 5.35 4.57 -11.96
CA LEU A 14 4.58 4.86 -13.17
C LEU A 14 3.18 4.19 -13.18
N PRO A 15 3.05 2.86 -13.02
CA PRO A 15 1.73 2.22 -12.96
C PRO A 15 0.96 2.65 -11.71
N THR A 16 1.65 2.92 -10.59
CA THR A 16 1.03 3.39 -9.36
C THR A 16 0.37 4.75 -9.59
N TYR A 17 1.07 5.71 -10.19
CA TYR A 17 0.51 7.02 -10.52
C TYR A 17 -0.71 6.89 -11.44
N LEU A 18 -0.58 6.16 -12.54
CA LEU A 18 -1.66 6.01 -13.51
C LEU A 18 -2.94 5.45 -12.88
N ASN A 19 -2.83 4.39 -12.07
CA ASN A 19 -3.99 3.77 -11.43
C ASN A 19 -4.57 4.62 -10.31
N ALA A 20 -3.73 5.39 -9.60
CA ALA A 20 -4.17 6.29 -8.55
C ALA A 20 -5.06 7.44 -9.08
N LEU A 21 -4.90 7.85 -10.34
CA LEU A 21 -5.77 8.87 -10.97
C LEU A 21 -7.26 8.47 -11.02
N SER A 22 -7.59 7.18 -10.84
CA SER A 22 -8.97 6.73 -10.73
C SER A 22 -9.67 7.14 -9.42
N GLY A 23 -8.91 7.58 -8.41
CA GLY A 23 -9.41 7.93 -7.08
C GLY A 23 -9.86 6.73 -6.23
N LYS A 24 -9.66 5.49 -6.72
CA LYS A 24 -10.08 4.26 -6.03
C LYS A 24 -9.01 3.67 -5.11
N GLY A 25 -7.84 4.32 -5.02
CA GLY A 25 -6.69 3.84 -4.25
C GLY A 25 -5.83 2.81 -5.00
N VAL A 26 -4.54 2.81 -4.66
CA VAL A 26 -3.55 1.80 -5.05
C VAL A 26 -2.83 1.28 -3.81
N HIS A 27 -2.74 -0.03 -3.64
CA HIS A 27 -1.95 -0.65 -2.58
C HIS A 27 -0.56 -1.02 -3.09
N LEU A 28 0.50 -0.50 -2.48
CA LEU A 28 1.87 -0.93 -2.77
C LEU A 28 2.38 -1.79 -1.62
N ILE A 29 2.56 -3.07 -1.92
CA ILE A 29 2.88 -4.11 -0.95
C ILE A 29 4.39 -4.36 -1.00
N THR A 30 5.01 -4.30 0.17
CA THR A 30 6.44 -4.56 0.39
C THR A 30 6.61 -5.69 1.41
N VAL A 31 7.83 -6.23 1.52
CA VAL A 31 8.11 -7.38 2.41
C VAL A 31 8.20 -7.02 3.90
N ASN A 32 8.40 -5.75 4.27
CA ASN A 32 8.41 -5.34 5.69
C ASN A 32 8.11 -3.84 5.89
N ASP A 33 7.74 -3.49 7.13
CA ASP A 33 7.35 -2.12 7.51
C ASP A 33 8.45 -1.08 7.25
N TYR A 34 9.72 -1.46 7.40
CA TYR A 34 10.84 -0.54 7.13
C TYR A 34 10.89 -0.14 5.66
N LEU A 35 10.74 -1.10 4.74
CA LEU A 35 10.70 -0.83 3.30
C LEU A 35 9.45 -0.07 2.91
N ALA A 36 8.28 -0.42 3.47
CA ALA A 36 7.04 0.32 3.26
C ALA A 36 7.20 1.81 3.61
N GLN A 37 7.73 2.11 4.81
CA GLN A 37 7.96 3.48 5.27
C GLN A 37 8.97 4.19 4.37
N ARG A 38 10.16 3.61 4.18
CA ARG A 38 11.23 4.19 3.36
C ARG A 38 10.74 4.53 1.95
N ASP A 39 10.02 3.63 1.30
CA ASP A 39 9.59 3.81 -0.09
C ASP A 39 8.41 4.78 -0.19
N SER A 40 7.50 4.78 0.79
CA SER A 40 6.44 5.80 0.88
C SER A 40 7.00 7.22 1.07
N GLU A 41 8.15 7.36 1.73
CA GLU A 41 8.83 8.64 1.93
C GLU A 41 9.69 9.04 0.73
N LEU A 42 10.36 8.07 0.09
CA LEU A 42 11.29 8.33 -1.01
C LEU A 42 10.54 8.49 -2.33
N MET A 43 9.79 7.47 -2.75
CA MET A 43 9.01 7.50 -3.99
C MET A 43 7.76 8.37 -3.85
N GLY A 44 7.20 8.45 -2.64
CA GLY A 44 6.08 9.34 -2.39
C GLY A 44 6.37 10.81 -2.67
N ARG A 45 7.65 11.25 -2.73
CA ARG A 45 7.99 12.61 -3.19
C ARG A 45 7.54 12.87 -4.61
N VAL A 46 7.68 11.88 -5.50
CA VAL A 46 7.25 11.98 -6.90
C VAL A 46 5.73 12.09 -6.97
N HIS A 47 5.02 11.23 -6.25
CA HIS A 47 3.56 11.24 -6.21
C HIS A 47 2.99 12.52 -5.60
N LYS A 48 3.54 12.96 -4.46
CA LYS A 48 3.16 14.21 -3.79
C LYS A 48 3.43 15.43 -4.66
N PHE A 49 4.57 15.45 -5.35
CA PHE A 49 4.89 16.51 -6.31
C PHE A 49 3.86 16.58 -7.45
N LEU A 50 3.34 15.43 -7.89
CA LEU A 50 2.29 15.33 -8.91
C LEU A 50 0.86 15.49 -8.35
N GLY A 51 0.72 15.90 -7.08
CA GLY A 51 -0.57 16.22 -6.46
C GLY A 51 -1.33 15.04 -5.84
N LEU A 52 -0.72 13.85 -5.76
CA LEU A 52 -1.32 12.69 -5.11
C LEU A 52 -0.93 12.60 -3.63
N SER A 53 -1.86 12.13 -2.82
CA SER A 53 -1.63 11.78 -1.42
C SER A 53 -1.02 10.38 -1.29
N VAL A 54 -0.12 10.20 -0.33
CA VAL A 54 0.56 8.93 -0.07
C VAL A 54 0.52 8.63 1.43
N GLY A 55 -0.06 7.50 1.78
CA GLY A 55 -0.10 6.95 3.13
C GLY A 55 0.76 5.69 3.26
N CYS A 56 1.05 5.31 4.51
CA CYS A 56 1.77 4.08 4.83
C CYS A 56 1.14 3.45 6.07
N ILE A 57 0.71 2.20 5.97
CA ILE A 57 0.27 1.40 7.12
C ILE A 57 1.43 0.60 7.68
N VAL A 58 1.57 0.60 9.00
CA VAL A 58 2.55 -0.21 9.74
C VAL A 58 1.92 -0.78 11.01
N ALA A 59 2.65 -1.65 11.69
CA ALA A 59 2.24 -2.20 12.97
C ALA A 59 1.92 -1.10 14.00
N ASN A 60 1.00 -1.41 14.93
CA ASN A 60 0.59 -0.53 16.05
C ASN A 60 -0.13 0.78 15.68
N MET A 61 -0.62 0.93 14.45
CA MET A 61 -1.53 2.03 14.09
C MET A 61 -2.96 1.77 14.61
N THR A 62 -3.57 2.80 15.19
CA THR A 62 -4.99 2.78 15.56
C THR A 62 -5.90 2.69 14.32
N PRO A 63 -7.14 2.19 14.44
CA PRO A 63 -8.09 2.15 13.31
C PRO A 63 -8.33 3.52 12.67
N ALA A 64 -8.35 4.59 13.48
CA ALA A 64 -8.50 5.95 12.97
C ALA A 64 -7.33 6.38 12.08
N GLN A 65 -6.09 6.13 12.53
CA GLN A 65 -4.89 6.39 11.72
C GLN A 65 -4.90 5.57 10.43
N ARG A 66 -5.29 4.29 10.50
CA ARG A 66 -5.38 3.42 9.31
C ARG A 66 -6.36 3.96 8.28
N ARG A 67 -7.56 4.40 8.70
CA ARG A 67 -8.52 5.05 7.79
C ARG A 67 -7.92 6.23 7.04
N GLU A 68 -7.14 7.07 7.72
CA GLU A 68 -6.44 8.19 7.06
C GLU A 68 -5.42 7.69 6.02
N GLN A 69 -4.68 6.61 6.33
CA GLN A 69 -3.71 6.02 5.40
C GLN A 69 -4.38 5.38 4.18
N TYR A 70 -5.48 4.65 4.36
CA TYR A 70 -6.24 4.07 3.26
C TYR A 70 -6.96 5.12 2.43
N ALA A 71 -7.32 6.27 3.01
CA ALA A 71 -7.95 7.37 2.28
C ALA A 71 -6.99 8.05 1.27
N CYS A 72 -5.68 7.88 1.42
CA CYS A 72 -4.69 8.39 0.49
C CYS A 72 -4.75 7.68 -0.86
N ASP A 73 -4.45 8.40 -1.95
CA ASP A 73 -4.50 7.89 -3.34
C ASP A 73 -3.62 6.64 -3.52
N ILE A 74 -2.51 6.59 -2.78
CA ILE A 74 -1.58 5.46 -2.73
C ILE A 74 -1.33 5.10 -1.25
N THR A 75 -1.41 3.82 -0.93
CA THR A 75 -1.16 3.30 0.42
C THR A 75 -0.05 2.25 0.34
N TYR A 76 1.06 2.48 1.05
CA TYR A 76 2.14 1.52 1.24
C TYR A 76 1.85 0.64 2.46
N GLY A 77 2.31 -0.61 2.43
CA GLY A 77 2.21 -1.51 3.58
C GLY A 77 2.82 -2.89 3.30
N THR A 78 2.58 -3.82 4.21
CA THR A 78 2.95 -5.23 4.05
C THR A 78 1.73 -6.09 3.77
N ASN A 79 1.94 -7.28 3.21
CA ASN A 79 0.88 -8.27 3.00
C ASN A 79 0.08 -8.56 4.29
N ASN A 80 0.80 -8.71 5.41
CA ASN A 80 0.22 -8.95 6.72
C ASN A 80 -0.69 -7.79 7.15
N GLU A 81 -0.24 -6.54 7.03
CA GLU A 81 -1.04 -5.39 7.46
C GLU A 81 -2.31 -5.23 6.62
N PHE A 82 -2.21 -5.35 5.29
CA PHE A 82 -3.38 -5.33 4.41
C PHE A 82 -4.32 -6.51 4.68
N GLY A 83 -3.78 -7.72 4.89
CA GLY A 83 -4.56 -8.92 5.16
C GLY A 83 -5.28 -8.86 6.51
N PHE A 84 -4.61 -8.44 7.57
CA PHE A 84 -5.22 -8.32 8.89
C PHE A 84 -6.24 -7.19 8.99
N ASP A 85 -6.03 -6.07 8.28
CA ASP A 85 -7.07 -5.05 8.15
C ASP A 85 -8.29 -5.58 7.41
N TYR A 86 -8.10 -6.32 6.32
CA TYR A 86 -9.20 -6.96 5.60
C TYR A 86 -9.99 -7.92 6.50
N LEU A 87 -9.30 -8.76 7.26
CA LEU A 87 -9.95 -9.69 8.19
C LEU A 87 -10.71 -8.94 9.30
N ARG A 88 -10.11 -7.88 9.88
CA ARG A 88 -10.78 -7.04 10.89
C ARG A 88 -12.01 -6.35 10.35
N ASP A 89 -11.94 -5.82 9.12
CA ASP A 89 -13.07 -5.17 8.45
C ASP A 89 -14.23 -6.15 8.22
N ASN A 90 -13.95 -7.43 7.92
CA ASN A 90 -14.98 -8.46 7.79
C ASN A 90 -15.55 -8.97 9.13
N MET A 91 -14.94 -8.59 10.25
CA MET A 91 -15.43 -8.87 11.61
C MET A 91 -16.08 -7.65 12.27
N ALA A 92 -16.08 -6.49 11.61
CA ALA A 92 -16.64 -5.25 12.14
C ALA A 92 -18.16 -5.31 12.31
N TRP A 93 -18.67 -4.69 13.37
CA TRP A 93 -20.12 -4.67 13.66
C TRP A 93 -20.86 -3.60 12.87
N SER A 94 -20.13 -2.58 12.40
CA SER A 94 -20.68 -1.43 11.71
C SER A 94 -19.74 -0.95 10.59
N LYS A 95 -20.30 -0.20 9.63
CA LYS A 95 -19.51 0.35 8.52
C LYS A 95 -18.50 1.42 8.96
N ASP A 96 -18.76 2.10 10.08
CA ASP A 96 -17.88 3.17 10.59
C ASP A 96 -16.60 2.62 11.26
N GLU A 97 -16.60 1.32 11.56
CA GLU A 97 -15.43 0.60 12.08
C GLU A 97 -14.44 0.19 10.98
N LEU A 98 -14.88 0.14 9.72
CA LEU A 98 -14.05 -0.28 8.59
C LEU A 98 -12.87 0.67 8.40
N VAL A 99 -11.70 0.10 8.07
CA VAL A 99 -10.48 0.88 7.81
C VAL A 99 -10.11 0.92 6.34
N GLN A 100 -10.39 -0.14 5.59
CA GLN A 100 -10.10 -0.22 4.16
C GLN A 100 -11.20 0.40 3.32
N ARG A 101 -10.89 0.62 2.03
CA ARG A 101 -11.84 1.18 1.05
C ARG A 101 -11.93 0.36 -0.25
N GLY A 102 -11.77 -0.96 -0.13
CA GLY A 102 -11.82 -1.90 -1.25
C GLY A 102 -10.44 -2.28 -1.81
N HIS A 103 -10.43 -3.12 -2.85
CA HIS A 103 -9.23 -3.74 -3.42
C HIS A 103 -9.17 -3.47 -4.92
N ASN A 104 -8.81 -2.23 -5.30
CA ASN A 104 -8.87 -1.79 -6.70
C ASN A 104 -7.64 -2.20 -7.52
N PHE A 105 -6.45 -1.93 -7.01
CA PHE A 105 -5.19 -2.27 -7.68
C PHE A 105 -4.09 -2.47 -6.64
N ALA A 106 -3.26 -3.49 -6.83
CA ALA A 106 -2.13 -3.78 -5.96
C ALA A 106 -0.85 -3.98 -6.78
N VAL A 107 0.23 -3.33 -6.36
CA VAL A 107 1.58 -3.57 -6.85
C VAL A 107 2.33 -4.32 -5.74
N VAL A 108 2.79 -5.53 -6.03
CA VAL A 108 3.53 -6.37 -5.08
C VAL A 108 5.02 -6.30 -5.44
N ASP A 109 5.82 -5.70 -4.57
CA ASP A 109 7.28 -5.76 -4.68
C ASP A 109 7.77 -7.11 -4.12
N GLU A 110 8.80 -7.69 -4.76
CA GLU A 110 9.28 -9.06 -4.48
C GLU A 110 8.13 -10.10 -4.43
N VAL A 111 7.39 -10.17 -5.54
CA VAL A 111 6.19 -11.02 -5.70
C VAL A 111 6.43 -12.50 -5.43
N ASP A 112 7.63 -13.00 -5.70
CA ASP A 112 8.06 -14.36 -5.42
C ASP A 112 8.10 -14.64 -3.92
N SER A 113 8.73 -13.76 -3.14
CA SER A 113 8.76 -13.91 -1.68
C SER A 113 7.35 -13.86 -1.07
N ILE A 114 6.48 -12.96 -1.54
CA ILE A 114 5.18 -12.73 -0.91
C ILE A 114 4.11 -13.74 -1.34
N LEU A 115 4.04 -14.09 -2.64
CA LEU A 115 2.96 -14.92 -3.18
C LEU A 115 3.35 -16.39 -3.40
N VAL A 116 4.63 -16.74 -3.27
CA VAL A 116 5.10 -18.11 -3.43
C VAL A 116 5.71 -18.64 -2.14
N ASP A 117 6.65 -17.91 -1.54
CA ASP A 117 7.36 -18.42 -0.35
C ASP A 117 6.52 -18.30 0.95
N GLU A 118 5.68 -17.28 1.07
CA GLU A 118 4.83 -17.02 2.24
C GLU A 118 3.37 -17.52 2.12
N ALA A 119 2.98 -18.08 0.98
CA ALA A 119 1.61 -18.57 0.71
C ALA A 119 1.33 -19.96 1.28
#